data_AF-A0A315D508-F1
#
_entry.id   AF-A0A315D508-F1
#
_cell.length_a   1.000
_cell.length_b   1.000
_cell.length_c   1.000
_cell.angle_alpha   90.00
_cell.angle_beta   90.00
_cell.angle_gamma   90.00
#
_symmetry.space_group_name_H-M   'P 1'
#
loop_
_entity.id
_entity.type
_entity.pdbx_description
1 polymer ?
#
loop_
_entity_poly.entity_id
_entity_poly.type
_entity_poly.pdbx_seq_one_letter_code
_entity_poly.pdbx_strand_id
1 'polypeptide(L)'
;MKRLLRLLQWLLKAAVFFTLFAFALNNQQETRVNFFFGTFWSAPTVLVVLSAFSLGVVVGVLGMVPRWWRHRHAMRLNSATNAESKPAPEASHGT
;
A
#
# COMPACT_ATOMS: atom_id res chain seq x y z
N MET A 1 -16.57 -16.08 17.51
CA MET A 1 -16.22 -15.22 16.35
C MET A 1 -14.72 -14.95 16.22
N LYS A 2 -14.01 -14.45 17.24
CA LYS A 2 -12.56 -14.15 17.17
C LYS A 2 -11.67 -15.34 16.74
N ARG A 3 -12.01 -16.56 17.15
CA ARG A 3 -11.30 -17.79 16.73
C ARG A 3 -11.50 -18.11 15.24
N LEU A 4 -12.72 -17.91 14.71
CA LEU A 4 -13.00 -18.07 13.28
C LEU A 4 -12.21 -17.06 12.45
N LEU A 5 -12.21 -15.79 12.85
CA LEU A 5 -11.41 -14.75 12.16
C LEU A 5 -9.91 -15.07 12.19
N ARG A 6 -9.40 -15.60 13.30
CA ARG A 6 -8.00 -16.03 13.40
C ARG A 6 -7.69 -17.21 12.48
N LEU A 7 -8.59 -18.20 12.41
CA LEU A 7 -8.47 -19.34 11.49
C LEU A 7 -8.51 -18.87 10.04
N LEU A 8 -9.45 -17.99 9.70
CA LEU A 8 -9.59 -17.41 8.36
C LEU A 8 -8.34 -16.61 7.97
N GLN A 9 -7.78 -15.82 8.88
CA GLN A 9 -6.53 -15.09 8.64
C GLN A 9 -5.36 -16.07 8.41
N TRP A 10 -5.31 -17.17 9.16
CA TRP A 10 -4.26 -18.20 8.99
C TRP A 10 -4.42 -18.93 7.65
N LEU A 11 -5.65 -19.29 7.28
CA LEU A 11 -5.99 -19.92 6.01
C LEU A 11 -5.71 -18.99 4.82
N LEU A 12 -6.02 -17.70 4.95
CA LEU A 12 -5.70 -16.71 3.93
C LEU A 12 -4.18 -16.57 3.74
N LYS A 13 -3.40 -16.53 4.84
CA LYS A 13 -1.94 -16.52 4.75
C LYS A 13 -1.41 -17.80 4.08
N ALA A 14 -1.97 -18.96 4.43
CA ALA A 14 -1.62 -20.23 3.81
C ALA A 14 -2.00 -20.27 2.32
N ALA A 15 -3.17 -19.76 1.94
CA ALA A 15 -3.63 -19.69 0.56
C ALA A 15 -2.75 -18.76 -0.28
N VAL A 16 -2.39 -17.59 0.24
CA VAL A 16 -1.44 -16.68 -0.42
C VAL A 16 -0.09 -17.36 -0.58
N PHE A 17 0.45 -17.99 0.48
CA PHE A 17 1.71 -18.72 0.41
C PHE A 17 1.67 -19.84 -0.63
N PHE A 18 0.62 -20.67 -0.60
CA PHE A 18 0.46 -21.78 -1.52
C PHE A 18 0.35 -21.30 -2.97
N THR A 19 -0.38 -20.21 -3.20
CA THR A 19 -0.50 -19.59 -4.53
C THR A 19 0.85 -19.09 -5.02
N LEU A 20 1.59 -18.35 -4.19
CA LEU A 20 2.93 -17.85 -4.55
C LEU A 20 3.94 -18.99 -4.76
N PHE A 21 3.86 -20.04 -3.95
CA PHE A 21 4.72 -21.22 -4.07
C PHE A 21 4.41 -22.03 -5.33
N ALA A 22 3.13 -22.32 -5.59
CA ALA A 22 2.69 -23.00 -6.80
C ALA A 22 3.01 -22.16 -8.04
N PHE A 23 2.84 -20.84 -7.97
CA PHE A 23 3.28 -19.91 -9.01
C PHE A 23 4.79 -20.01 -9.23
N ALA A 24 5.59 -20.06 -8.17
CA ALA A 24 7.03 -20.22 -8.28
C ALA A 24 7.43 -21.54 -8.93
N LEU A 25 6.77 -22.65 -8.56
CA LEU A 25 6.99 -23.96 -9.17
C LEU A 25 6.58 -24.00 -10.65
N ASN A 26 5.44 -23.38 -11.01
CA ASN A 26 4.97 -23.36 -12.39
C ASN A 26 5.78 -22.42 -13.29
N ASN A 27 6.47 -21.43 -12.70
CA ASN A 27 7.25 -20.41 -13.41
C ASN A 27 8.76 -20.53 -13.14
N GLN A 28 9.28 -21.76 -12.99
CA GLN A 28 10.71 -22.03 -12.87
C GLN A 28 11.49 -21.90 -14.19
N GLN A 29 10.78 -21.75 -15.30
CA GLN A 29 11.36 -21.62 -16.63
C GLN A 29 12.33 -20.43 -16.67
N GLU A 30 13.45 -20.61 -17.37
CA GLU A 30 14.40 -19.53 -17.61
C GLU A 30 13.88 -18.61 -18.71
N THR A 31 13.67 -17.34 -18.37
CA THR A 31 13.23 -16.29 -19.30
C THR A 31 14.36 -15.33 -19.60
N ARG A 32 14.54 -15.02 -20.89
CA ARG A 32 15.49 -13.99 -21.33
C ARG A 32 14.82 -12.62 -21.34
N VAL A 33 15.31 -11.73 -20.51
CA VAL A 33 14.99 -10.30 -20.55
C VAL A 33 15.98 -9.63 -21.50
N ASN A 34 15.49 -9.20 -22.66
CA ASN A 34 16.31 -8.51 -23.65
C ASN A 34 16.41 -7.02 -23.28
N PHE A 35 17.63 -6.56 -23.10
CA PHE A 35 17.97 -5.16 -22.93
C PHE A 35 18.45 -4.57 -24.26
N PHE A 36 18.88 -3.32 -24.21
CA PHE A 36 19.41 -2.62 -25.38
C PHE A 36 20.75 -3.23 -25.85
N PHE A 37 21.10 -3.03 -27.12
CA PHE A 37 22.37 -3.48 -27.73
C PHE A 37 22.57 -5.01 -27.80
N GLY A 38 21.48 -5.78 -27.84
CA GLY A 38 21.55 -7.24 -27.94
C GLY A 38 21.98 -7.95 -26.65
N THR A 39 22.13 -7.20 -25.55
CA THR A 39 22.39 -7.78 -24.23
C THR A 39 21.10 -8.41 -23.72
N PHE A 40 21.18 -9.66 -23.25
CA PHE A 40 20.06 -10.34 -22.62
C PHE A 40 20.51 -10.89 -21.28
N TRP A 41 19.60 -10.85 -20.32
CA TRP A 41 19.80 -11.50 -19.03
C TRP A 41 18.83 -12.65 -18.89
N SER A 42 19.35 -13.83 -18.58
CA SER A 42 18.53 -14.99 -18.28
C SER A 42 18.24 -15.03 -16.78
N ALA A 43 16.96 -15.08 -16.42
CA ALA A 43 16.53 -15.23 -15.05
C ALA A 43 15.26 -16.08 -14.97
N PRO A 44 15.01 -16.81 -13.87
CA PRO A 44 13.76 -17.52 -13.66
C PRO A 44 12.55 -16.58 -13.77
N THR A 45 11.53 -16.97 -14.54
CA THR A 45 10.32 -16.16 -14.79
C THR A 45 9.67 -15.67 -13.50
N VAL A 46 9.62 -16.53 -12.48
CA VAL A 46 9.09 -16.18 -11.16
C VAL A 46 9.77 -14.95 -10.56
N LEU A 47 11.10 -14.84 -10.65
CA LEU A 47 11.86 -13.72 -10.09
C LEU A 47 11.60 -12.44 -10.88
N VAL A 48 11.49 -12.54 -12.20
CA VAL A 48 11.17 -11.40 -13.08
C VAL A 48 9.80 -10.82 -12.73
N VAL A 49 8.77 -11.68 -12.60
CA VAL A 49 7.41 -11.22 -12.29
C VAL A 49 7.34 -10.65 -10.86
N LEU A 50 7.90 -11.34 -9.88
CA LEU A 50 7.90 -10.87 -8.48
C LEU A 50 8.61 -9.52 -8.34
N SER A 51 9.79 -9.36 -8.93
CA SER A 51 10.55 -8.11 -8.85
C SER A 51 9.81 -6.95 -9.52
N ALA A 52 9.29 -7.14 -10.73
CA ALA A 52 8.52 -6.12 -11.44
C ALA A 52 7.27 -5.69 -10.66
N PHE A 53 6.54 -6.67 -10.11
CA PHE A 53 5.35 -6.41 -9.29
C PHE A 53 5.70 -5.66 -8.00
N SER A 54 6.71 -6.12 -7.26
CA SER A 54 7.15 -5.46 -6.02
C SER A 54 7.62 -4.03 -6.27
N LEU A 55 8.36 -3.79 -7.35
CA LEU A 55 8.75 -2.43 -7.77
C LEU A 55 7.53 -1.56 -8.09
N GLY A 56 6.56 -2.10 -8.83
CA GLY A 56 5.31 -1.40 -9.14
C GLY A 56 4.52 -1.01 -7.89
N VAL A 57 4.43 -1.90 -6.89
CA VAL A 57 3.78 -1.62 -5.60
C VAL A 57 4.54 -0.51 -4.85
N VAL A 58 5.86 -0.60 -4.76
CA VAL A 58 6.69 0.44 -4.10
C VAL A 58 6.47 1.80 -4.76
N VAL A 59 6.52 1.86 -6.09
CA VAL A 59 6.28 3.10 -6.85
C VAL A 59 4.85 3.61 -6.63
N GLY A 60 3.84 2.73 -6.65
CA GLY A 60 2.44 3.09 -6.39
C GLY A 60 2.23 3.67 -5.00
N VAL A 61 2.82 3.05 -3.97
CA VAL A 61 2.77 3.55 -2.58
C VAL A 61 3.48 4.90 -2.48
N LEU A 62 4.69 5.03 -3.04
CA LEU A 62 5.44 6.29 -3.04
C LEU A 62 4.69 7.40 -3.79
N GLY A 63 3.94 7.10 -4.85
CA GLY A 63 3.09 8.07 -5.54
C GLY A 63 1.88 8.52 -4.71
N MET A 64 1.37 7.66 -3.82
CA MET A 64 0.22 7.96 -2.95
C MET A 64 0.59 8.74 -1.67
N VAL A 65 1.78 8.53 -1.11
CA VAL A 65 2.25 9.17 0.13
C VAL A 65 2.19 10.72 0.09
N PRO A 66 2.66 11.40 -0.96
CA PRO A 66 2.66 12.87 -1.02
C PRO A 66 1.25 13.47 -1.00
N ARG A 67 0.30 12.84 -1.70
CA ARG A 67 -1.10 13.29 -1.70
C ARG A 67 -1.72 13.16 -0.32
N TRP A 68 -1.48 12.04 0.35
CA TRP A 68 -1.98 11.83 1.71
C TRP A 68 -1.42 12.83 2.72
N TRP A 69 -0.14 13.18 2.62
CA TRP A 69 0.45 14.21 3.47
C TRP A 69 -0.16 15.61 3.27
N ARG A 70 -0.41 16.01 2.01
CA ARG A 70 -1.08 17.30 1.73
C ARG A 70 -2.50 17.34 2.28
N HIS A 71 -3.28 16.27 2.10
CA HIS A 71 -4.62 16.17 2.68
C HIS A 71 -4.58 16.24 4.22
N ARG A 72 -3.62 15.58 4.87
CA ARG A 72 -3.48 15.66 6.34
C ARG A 72 -3.07 17.03 6.85
N HIS A 73 -2.22 17.76 6.11
CA HIS A 73 -1.84 19.13 6.49
C HIS A 73 -3.01 20.12 6.38
N ALA A 74 -3.80 20.01 5.30
CA ALA A 74 -5.00 20.83 5.10
C ALA A 74 -6.05 20.63 6.21
N MET A 75 -6.22 19.38 6.68
CA MET A 75 -7.14 19.09 7.79
C MET A 75 -6.68 19.72 9.11
N ARG A 76 -5.36 19.83 9.35
CA ARG A 76 -4.82 20.48 10.56
C ARG A 76 -5.03 22.00 10.55
N LEU A 77 -4.87 22.66 9.41
CA LEU A 77 -5.17 24.10 9.29
C LEU A 77 -6.67 24.40 9.46
N ASN A 78 -7.54 23.55 8.90
CA ASN A 78 -8.99 23.74 9.01
C ASN A 78 -9.54 23.49 10.44
N SER A 79 -8.86 22.68 11.26
CA SER A 79 -9.23 22.54 12.68
C SER A 79 -8.83 23.76 13.52
N ALA A 80 -7.75 24.46 13.17
CA ALA A 80 -7.32 25.66 13.88
C ALA A 80 -8.27 26.85 13.61
N THR A 81 -8.72 27.04 12.36
CA THR A 81 -9.66 28.12 12.04
C THR A 81 -11.06 27.93 12.65
N ASN A 82 -11.50 26.70 12.90
CA ASN A 82 -12.78 26.41 13.56
C ASN A 82 -12.73 26.54 15.09
N ALA A 83 -11.55 26.53 15.70
CA ALA A 83 -11.38 26.78 17.13
C ALA A 83 -11.46 28.29 17.45
N GLU A 84 -11.00 29.14 16.53
CA GLU A 84 -11.06 30.60 16.66
C GLU A 84 -12.47 31.17 16.43
N SER A 85 -13.34 30.46 15.68
CA SER A 85 -14.70 30.91 15.37
C SER A 85 -15.76 30.45 16.37
N LYS A 86 -15.39 29.80 17.48
CA LYS A 86 -16.35 29.50 18.55
C LYS A 86 -16.64 30.83 19.27
N PRO A 87 -17.87 31.37 19.18
CA PRO A 87 -18.18 32.61 19.89
C PRO A 87 -17.99 32.37 21.38
N ALA A 88 -17.26 33.27 22.05
CA ALA A 88 -17.24 33.33 23.50
C ALA A 88 -18.70 33.38 23.98
N PRO A 89 -19.11 32.57 24.97
CA PRO A 89 -20.46 32.64 25.47
C PRO A 89 -20.65 34.07 26.01
N GLU A 90 -21.55 34.83 25.39
CA GLU A 90 -22.02 36.10 25.90
C GLU A 90 -22.46 35.86 27.35
N ALA A 91 -21.65 36.33 28.30
CA ALA A 91 -22.08 36.50 29.66
C ALA A 91 -23.25 37.48 29.60
N SER A 92 -24.46 36.94 29.68
CA SER A 92 -25.71 37.69 29.78
C SER A 92 -25.61 38.63 30.98
N HIS A 93 -25.26 39.88 30.67
CA HIS A 93 -25.32 41.01 31.58
C HIS A 93 -26.77 41.16 32.08
N GLY A 94 -26.90 41.32 33.39
CA GLY A 94 -28.18 41.20 34.08
C GLY A 94 -29.18 42.32 33.86
N THR A 95 -30.36 42.08 34.44
CA THR A 95 -31.27 43.05 35.07
C THR A 95 -32.07 42.31 36.12
#